data_AF-A0A6N0HS19-F1
#
_entry.id   AF-A0A6N0HS19-F1
#
_cell.length_a   1.000
_cell.length_b   1.000
_cell.length_c   1.000
_cell.angle_alpha   90.00
_cell.angle_beta   90.00
_cell.angle_gamma   90.00
#
_symmetry.space_group_name_H-M   'P 1'
#
loop_
_entity.id
_entity.type
_entity.pdbx_description
1 polymer ?
#
loop_
_entity_poly.entity_id
_entity_poly.type
_entity_poly.pdbx_seq_one_letter_code
_entity_poly.pdbx_strand_id
1 'polypeptide(L)'
;MHNPITRALASVWNEIGTLFAEGGLSKQQLIPLLYTRSHGHYLARHRSAVINRRVRLFAVLFALLFIPWIGVDYQMLPSPLASDIAVLRLLSTVIFLAVGLSVTAENRWQHAGLRLAILMSVPLIFYLLVQRLSSSAVVDGYGLVLVEIYNLLPFLVVAGLAIFPLTVVESMMIGLVSLLVMGLGQQISANYHLHAFLPAAWILFLLLCVCVMSAATQLNYMTSLMRRVNIDPLTGAFTRQSGQELIDLYFLLAMEQQRPFTIMFLDLDHFKQINDNCGHDAGDAALKSAVAHLQSHLRRDDYVVRWGRSFY
;
A
#
# COMPACT_ATOMS: atom_id res chain seq x y z
N MET A 1 29.52 22.40 24.90
CA MET A 1 28.47 23.18 24.22
C MET A 1 27.95 22.38 23.04
N HIS A 2 26.72 21.85 23.10
CA HIS A 2 26.13 21.10 21.97
C HIS A 2 25.72 22.07 20.85
N ASN A 3 26.29 21.85 19.66
CA ASN A 3 26.17 22.65 18.45
C ASN A 3 24.68 22.90 18.09
N PRO A 4 24.26 24.15 17.79
CA PRO A 4 22.89 24.44 17.37
C PRO A 4 22.41 23.58 16.18
N ILE A 5 23.32 23.18 15.29
CA ILE A 5 23.02 22.30 14.14
C ILE A 5 22.62 20.90 14.63
N THR A 6 23.29 20.35 15.66
CA THR A 6 22.94 19.01 16.16
C THR A 6 21.60 19.00 16.89
N ARG A 7 21.20 20.11 17.52
CA ARG A 7 19.85 20.27 18.09
C ARG A 7 18.77 20.40 17.01
N ALA A 8 19.03 21.16 15.95
CA ALA A 8 18.10 21.28 14.83
C ALA A 8 17.91 19.93 14.11
N LEU A 9 18.99 19.18 13.86
CA LEU A 9 18.91 17.84 13.27
C LEU A 9 18.15 16.85 14.17
N ALA A 10 18.34 16.92 15.50
CA ALA A 10 17.60 16.10 16.44
C ALA A 10 16.10 16.48 16.50
N SER A 11 15.75 17.76 16.36
CA SER A 11 14.33 18.16 16.32
C SER A 11 13.64 17.71 15.04
N VAL A 12 14.30 17.85 13.88
CA VAL A 12 13.80 17.34 12.60
C VAL A 12 13.65 15.82 12.64
N TRP A 13 14.59 15.10 13.25
CA TRP A 13 14.49 13.66 13.42
C TRP A 13 13.30 13.26 14.31
N ASN A 14 13.05 14.00 15.38
CA ASN A 14 11.88 13.79 16.22
C ASN A 14 10.57 14.12 15.48
N GLU A 15 10.52 15.19 14.68
CA GLU A 15 9.35 15.55 13.85
C GLU A 15 9.08 14.52 12.74
N ILE A 16 10.12 13.97 12.12
CA ILE A 16 9.98 12.85 11.18
C ILE A 16 9.43 11.61 11.91
N GLY A 17 9.88 11.38 13.15
CA GLY A 17 9.33 10.33 14.02
C GLY A 17 7.84 10.54 14.32
N THR A 18 7.42 11.79 14.57
CA THR A 18 6.01 12.12 14.87
C THR A 18 5.09 12.09 13.66
N LEU A 19 5.61 12.34 12.45
CA LEU A 19 4.86 12.13 11.19
C LEU A 19 4.35 10.69 11.03
N PHE A 20 5.02 9.73 11.67
CA PHE A 20 4.60 8.33 11.67
C PHE A 20 3.98 7.85 12.99
N ALA A 21 4.27 8.45 14.15
CA ALA A 21 3.59 8.15 15.40
C ALA A 21 3.81 9.24 16.46
N GLU A 22 2.74 9.72 17.11
CA GLU A 22 2.85 10.57 18.30
C GLU A 22 3.67 9.83 19.39
N GLY A 23 4.90 10.29 19.63
CA GLY A 23 5.85 9.68 20.59
C GLY A 23 6.98 8.83 19.97
N GLY A 24 7.06 8.74 18.63
CA GLY A 24 8.09 7.99 17.92
C GLY A 24 7.70 6.53 17.65
N LEU A 25 8.16 5.97 16.53
CA LEU A 25 7.82 4.61 16.13
C LEU A 25 8.57 3.57 16.96
N SER A 26 7.86 2.77 17.75
CA SER A 26 8.42 1.57 18.37
C SER A 26 8.89 0.56 17.30
N LYS A 27 9.91 -0.27 17.60
CA LYS A 27 10.35 -1.37 16.70
C LYS A 27 9.19 -2.24 16.23
N GLN A 28 8.18 -2.46 17.08
CA GLN A 28 6.98 -3.23 16.74
C GLN A 28 6.06 -2.51 15.74
N GLN A 29 6.14 -1.19 15.64
CA GLN A 29 5.38 -0.37 14.69
C GLN A 29 6.11 -0.18 13.35
N LEU A 30 7.44 -0.25 13.35
CA LEU A 30 8.27 -0.16 12.14
C LEU A 30 8.18 -1.41 11.24
N ILE A 31 8.18 -2.61 11.83
CA ILE A 31 8.23 -3.87 11.08
C ILE A 31 7.05 -4.03 10.08
N PRO A 32 5.79 -3.67 10.44
CA PRO A 32 4.67 -3.64 9.49
C PRO A 32 4.83 -2.66 8.33
N LEU A 33 5.55 -1.55 8.52
CA LEU A 33 5.76 -0.57 7.44
C LEU A 33 6.80 -1.04 6.42
N LEU A 34 7.69 -1.94 6.83
CA LEU A 34 8.77 -2.46 5.98
C LEU A 34 8.33 -3.66 5.14
N TYR A 35 7.62 -4.63 5.72
CA TYR A 35 7.38 -5.93 5.08
C TYR A 35 5.92 -6.36 5.11
N THR A 36 5.43 -6.94 4.01
CA THR A 36 4.06 -7.47 3.93
C THR A 36 3.84 -8.70 4.82
N ARG A 37 4.87 -9.52 5.03
CA ARG A 37 4.78 -10.76 5.82
C ARG A 37 4.48 -10.55 7.31
N SER A 38 4.70 -9.35 7.84
CA SER A 38 4.41 -9.02 9.24
C SER A 38 2.97 -8.54 9.47
N HIS A 39 2.16 -8.44 8.42
CA HIS A 39 0.78 -7.98 8.54
C HIS A 39 -0.13 -9.13 8.99
N GLY A 40 -0.98 -8.86 10.00
CA GLY A 40 -2.05 -9.78 10.38
C GLY A 40 -3.08 -9.99 9.26
N HIS A 41 -3.85 -11.08 9.33
CA HIS A 41 -4.74 -11.51 8.25
C HIS A 41 -5.76 -10.43 7.83
N TYR A 42 -6.35 -9.70 8.76
CA TYR A 42 -7.31 -8.65 8.42
C TYR A 42 -6.69 -7.43 7.77
N LEU A 43 -5.55 -6.96 8.29
CA LEU A 43 -4.79 -5.88 7.67
C LEU A 43 -4.35 -6.26 6.26
N ALA A 44 -3.86 -7.49 6.05
CA ALA A 44 -3.50 -7.99 4.74
C ALA A 44 -4.71 -8.06 3.78
N ARG A 45 -5.87 -8.55 4.23
CA ARG A 45 -7.10 -8.61 3.42
C ARG A 45 -7.63 -7.23 3.07
N HIS A 46 -7.71 -6.32 4.04
CA HIS A 46 -8.21 -4.96 3.80
C HIS A 46 -7.27 -4.17 2.89
N ARG A 47 -5.96 -4.26 3.12
CA ARG A 47 -4.94 -3.69 2.24
C ARG A 47 -5.06 -4.20 0.81
N SER A 48 -5.24 -5.51 0.64
CA SER A 48 -5.46 -6.14 -0.68
C SER A 48 -6.74 -5.62 -1.33
N ALA A 49 -7.82 -5.42 -0.57
CA ALA A 49 -9.07 -4.86 -1.07
C ALA A 49 -8.90 -3.40 -1.54
N VAL A 50 -8.19 -2.57 -0.78
CA VAL A 50 -7.89 -1.17 -1.15
C VAL A 50 -7.04 -1.13 -2.43
N ILE A 51 -5.99 -1.95 -2.52
CA ILE A 51 -5.15 -2.05 -3.70
C ILE A 51 -5.98 -2.50 -4.91
N ASN A 52 -6.78 -3.56 -4.80
CA ASN A 52 -7.64 -4.04 -5.88
C ASN A 52 -8.59 -2.95 -6.39
N ARG A 53 -9.23 -2.19 -5.49
CA ARG A 53 -10.14 -1.10 -5.86
C ARG A 53 -9.41 0.01 -6.64
N ARG A 54 -8.22 0.40 -6.17
CA ARG A 54 -7.42 1.44 -6.83
C ARG A 54 -6.85 0.94 -8.15
N VAL A 55 -6.32 -0.27 -8.21
CA VAL A 55 -5.84 -0.88 -9.46
C VAL A 55 -6.94 -0.92 -10.50
N ARG A 56 -8.17 -1.32 -10.13
CA ARG A 56 -9.32 -1.28 -11.02
C ARG A 56 -9.60 0.13 -11.56
N LEU A 57 -9.66 1.12 -10.69
CA LEU A 57 -9.89 2.52 -11.07
C LEU A 57 -8.83 3.02 -12.06
N PHE A 58 -7.54 2.86 -11.72
CA PHE A 58 -6.44 3.34 -12.55
C PHE A 58 -6.29 2.56 -13.86
N ALA A 59 -6.55 1.26 -13.85
CA ALA A 59 -6.52 0.47 -15.08
C ALA A 59 -7.61 0.96 -16.07
N VAL A 60 -8.86 1.17 -15.60
CA VAL A 60 -9.91 1.73 -16.46
C VAL A 60 -9.56 3.16 -16.91
N LEU A 61 -9.03 3.99 -16.01
CA LEU A 61 -8.61 5.35 -16.35
C LEU A 61 -7.51 5.35 -17.42
N PHE A 62 -6.47 4.54 -17.29
CA PHE A 62 -5.40 4.44 -18.29
C PHE A 62 -5.90 3.87 -19.61
N ALA A 63 -6.80 2.87 -19.60
CA ALA A 63 -7.43 2.38 -20.82
C ALA A 63 -8.18 3.49 -21.58
N LEU A 64 -8.94 4.33 -20.86
CA LEU A 64 -9.65 5.46 -21.44
C LEU A 64 -8.71 6.56 -21.94
N LEU A 65 -7.62 6.83 -21.22
CA LEU A 65 -6.64 7.84 -21.61
C LEU A 65 -5.78 7.40 -22.79
N PHE A 66 -5.51 6.12 -23.00
CA PHE A 66 -4.60 5.66 -24.05
C PHE A 66 -5.18 5.81 -25.46
N ILE A 67 -6.50 5.67 -25.64
CA ILE A 67 -7.15 5.67 -26.96
C ILE A 67 -7.09 7.05 -27.65
N PRO A 68 -7.48 8.17 -27.00
CA PRO A 68 -7.48 9.48 -27.66
C PRO A 68 -6.09 9.94 -28.13
N TRP A 69 -5.04 9.50 -27.43
CA TRP A 69 -3.66 9.85 -27.76
C TRP A 69 -3.18 9.27 -29.10
N ILE A 70 -3.85 8.24 -29.65
CA ILE A 70 -3.53 7.73 -30.99
C ILE A 70 -3.64 8.85 -32.03
N GLY A 71 -4.65 9.73 -31.91
CA GLY A 71 -4.79 10.87 -32.82
C GLY A 71 -3.62 11.87 -32.72
N VAL A 72 -3.10 12.06 -31.51
CA VAL A 72 -1.93 12.93 -31.26
C VAL A 72 -0.67 12.31 -31.87
N ASP A 73 -0.50 10.99 -31.76
CA ASP A 73 0.63 10.28 -32.39
C ASP A 73 0.66 10.49 -33.90
N TYR A 74 -0.48 10.33 -34.58
CA TYR A 74 -0.57 10.55 -36.02
C TYR A 74 -0.36 12.00 -36.45
N GLN A 75 -0.61 12.96 -35.56
CA GLN A 75 -0.38 14.38 -35.86
C GLN A 75 1.07 14.81 -35.66
N MET A 76 1.78 14.20 -34.70
CA MET A 76 3.11 14.65 -34.29
C MET A 76 4.25 13.74 -34.75
N LEU A 77 3.98 12.47 -35.09
CA LEU A 77 4.99 11.49 -35.48
C LEU A 77 4.83 11.05 -36.94
N PRO A 78 5.92 10.57 -37.58
CA PRO A 78 5.84 9.95 -38.89
C PRO A 78 4.84 8.79 -38.91
N SER A 79 4.08 8.65 -40.00
CA SER A 79 2.98 7.67 -40.08
C SER A 79 3.38 6.22 -39.78
N PRO A 80 4.58 5.71 -40.15
CA PRO A 80 4.96 4.34 -39.80
C PRO A 80 5.19 4.17 -38.29
N LEU A 81 5.87 5.13 -37.65
CA LEU A 81 6.11 5.12 -36.22
C LEU A 81 4.81 5.27 -35.42
N ALA A 82 3.92 6.17 -35.87
CA ALA A 82 2.61 6.36 -35.26
C ALA A 82 1.76 5.10 -35.32
N SER A 83 1.80 4.34 -36.43
CA SER A 83 1.08 3.05 -36.52
C SER A 83 1.59 2.01 -35.54
N ASP A 84 2.91 1.89 -35.38
CA ASP A 84 3.50 0.93 -34.44
C ASP A 84 3.13 1.30 -32.99
N ILE A 85 3.20 2.59 -32.64
CA ILE A 85 2.78 3.08 -31.33
C ILE A 85 1.28 2.89 -31.11
N ALA A 86 0.44 3.08 -32.13
CA ALA A 86 -0.99 2.84 -32.03
C ALA A 86 -1.30 1.37 -31.68
N VAL A 87 -0.56 0.40 -32.27
CA VAL A 87 -0.66 -1.02 -31.90
C VAL A 87 -0.29 -1.23 -30.43
N LEU A 88 0.81 -0.63 -29.96
CA LEU A 88 1.20 -0.71 -28.56
C LEU A 88 0.15 -0.13 -27.61
N ARG A 89 -0.52 0.97 -28.01
CA ARG A 89 -1.60 1.58 -27.24
C ARG A 89 -2.82 0.68 -27.15
N LEU A 90 -3.23 0.07 -28.26
CA LEU A 90 -4.34 -0.87 -28.29
C LEU A 90 -4.06 -2.11 -27.43
N LEU A 91 -2.87 -2.70 -27.53
CA LEU A 91 -2.46 -3.82 -26.68
C LEU A 91 -2.45 -3.44 -25.20
N SER A 92 -1.87 -2.29 -24.85
CA SER A 92 -1.86 -1.77 -23.47
C SER A 92 -3.27 -1.55 -22.95
N THR A 93 -4.15 -1.00 -23.79
CA THR A 93 -5.57 -0.77 -23.47
C THR A 93 -6.30 -2.08 -23.16
N VAL A 94 -6.08 -3.13 -23.97
CA VAL A 94 -6.65 -4.46 -23.73
C VAL A 94 -6.16 -5.03 -22.40
N ILE A 95 -4.86 -4.92 -22.10
CA ILE A 95 -4.30 -5.39 -20.82
C ILE A 95 -4.91 -4.62 -19.65
N PHE A 96 -5.01 -3.29 -19.74
CA PHE A 96 -5.63 -2.47 -18.69
C PHE A 96 -7.11 -2.81 -18.49
N LEU A 97 -7.88 -3.01 -19.57
CA LEU A 97 -9.27 -3.44 -19.46
C LEU A 97 -9.40 -4.83 -18.84
N ALA A 98 -8.53 -5.78 -19.22
CA ALA A 98 -8.52 -7.12 -18.61
C ALA A 98 -8.25 -7.04 -17.09
N VAL A 99 -7.27 -6.23 -16.67
CA VAL A 99 -6.99 -6.00 -15.25
C VAL A 99 -8.14 -5.25 -14.55
N GLY A 100 -8.71 -4.23 -15.18
CA GLY A 100 -9.76 -3.38 -14.62
C GLY A 100 -11.12 -4.08 -14.49
N LEU A 101 -11.46 -4.95 -15.42
CA LEU A 101 -12.74 -5.67 -15.45
C LEU A 101 -12.68 -7.02 -14.74
N SER A 102 -11.48 -7.55 -14.43
CA SER A 102 -11.34 -8.79 -13.67
C SER A 102 -12.00 -8.69 -12.28
N VAL A 103 -12.91 -9.64 -12.02
CA VAL A 103 -13.58 -9.82 -10.72
C VAL A 103 -12.76 -10.80 -9.89
N THR A 104 -12.28 -10.35 -8.74
CA THR A 104 -11.60 -11.21 -7.78
C THR A 104 -12.57 -11.61 -6.68
N ALA A 105 -12.94 -12.90 -6.61
CA ALA A 105 -13.84 -13.43 -5.58
C ALA A 105 -13.25 -13.33 -4.16
N GLU A 106 -11.91 -13.34 -4.04
CA GLU A 106 -11.22 -13.26 -2.76
C GLU A 106 -10.13 -12.18 -2.75
N ASN A 107 -10.05 -11.43 -1.65
CA ASN A 107 -9.03 -10.40 -1.42
C ASN A 107 -7.72 -10.99 -0.89
N ARG A 108 -7.16 -11.98 -1.60
CA ARG A 108 -5.82 -12.51 -1.29
C ARG A 108 -4.75 -11.56 -1.82
N TRP A 109 -3.66 -11.43 -1.07
CA TRP A 109 -2.52 -10.59 -1.44
C TRP A 109 -1.91 -10.95 -2.80
N GLN A 110 -1.77 -12.24 -3.11
CA GLN A 110 -1.16 -12.71 -4.36
C GLN A 110 -1.85 -12.11 -5.60
N HIS A 111 -3.19 -12.05 -5.60
CA HIS A 111 -3.96 -11.48 -6.70
C HIS A 111 -3.84 -9.96 -6.77
N ALA A 112 -3.90 -9.28 -5.62
CA ALA A 112 -3.75 -7.82 -5.58
C ALA A 112 -2.35 -7.38 -6.02
N GLY A 113 -1.31 -8.07 -5.56
CA GLY A 113 0.07 -7.84 -5.95
C GLY A 113 0.32 -8.08 -7.43
N LEU A 114 -0.21 -9.18 -8.00
CA LEU A 114 -0.08 -9.46 -9.43
C LEU A 114 -0.77 -8.39 -10.29
N ARG A 115 -2.00 -7.99 -9.95
CA ARG A 115 -2.72 -6.96 -10.69
C ARG A 115 -2.01 -5.61 -10.63
N LEU A 116 -1.46 -5.26 -9.47
CA LEU A 116 -0.63 -4.07 -9.31
C LEU A 116 0.65 -4.16 -10.15
N ALA A 117 1.34 -5.30 -10.14
CA ALA A 117 2.54 -5.51 -10.94
C ALA A 117 2.26 -5.36 -12.44
N ILE A 118 1.15 -5.93 -12.93
CA ILE A 118 0.72 -5.75 -14.33
C ILE A 118 0.47 -4.26 -14.61
N LEU A 119 -0.32 -3.57 -13.78
CA LEU A 119 -0.61 -2.14 -13.92
C LEU A 119 0.66 -1.29 -14.01
N MET A 120 1.67 -1.58 -13.17
CA MET A 120 2.94 -0.82 -13.14
C MET A 120 3.88 -1.21 -14.28
N SER A 121 3.82 -2.45 -14.78
CA SER A 121 4.69 -2.93 -15.85
C SER A 121 4.31 -2.38 -17.22
N VAL A 122 3.02 -2.19 -17.52
CA VAL A 122 2.56 -1.79 -18.86
C VAL A 122 3.16 -0.44 -19.30
N PRO A 123 3.13 0.65 -18.49
CA PRO A 123 3.77 1.91 -18.89
C PRO A 123 5.30 1.81 -19.07
N LEU A 124 5.96 0.97 -18.27
CA LEU A 124 7.41 0.75 -18.35
C LEU A 124 7.81 -0.01 -19.62
N ILE A 125 7.05 -1.04 -19.97
CA ILE A 125 7.25 -1.80 -21.22
C ILE A 125 6.93 -0.90 -22.42
N PHE A 126 5.83 -0.15 -22.37
CA PHE A 126 5.47 0.81 -23.40
C PHE A 126 6.60 1.82 -23.64
N TYR A 127 7.16 2.40 -22.57
CA TYR A 127 8.33 3.29 -22.66
C TYR A 127 9.51 2.64 -23.39
N LEU A 128 9.91 1.42 -23.01
CA LEU A 128 11.03 0.73 -23.66
C LEU A 128 10.79 0.46 -25.14
N LEU A 129 9.57 0.03 -25.49
CA LEU A 129 9.21 -0.24 -26.89
C LEU A 129 9.19 1.04 -27.72
N VAL A 130 8.70 2.15 -27.15
CA VAL A 130 8.77 3.47 -27.80
C VAL A 130 10.23 3.90 -28.01
N GLN A 131 11.11 3.76 -27.01
CA GLN A 131 12.54 4.05 -27.22
C GLN A 131 13.13 3.23 -28.36
N ARG A 132 12.77 1.94 -28.43
CA ARG A 132 13.25 1.05 -29.47
C ARG A 132 12.76 1.47 -30.85
N LEU A 133 11.48 1.76 -31.02
CA LEU A 133 10.90 2.16 -32.31
C LEU A 133 11.44 3.53 -32.77
N SER A 134 11.53 4.48 -31.84
CA SER A 134 12.06 5.82 -32.12
C SER A 134 13.56 5.79 -32.45
N SER A 135 14.34 4.83 -31.94
CA SER A 135 15.78 4.71 -32.24
C SER A 135 16.09 4.48 -33.73
N SER A 136 15.14 3.92 -34.47
CA SER A 136 15.27 3.62 -35.90
C SER A 136 14.55 4.63 -36.82
N ALA A 137 13.77 5.55 -36.25
CA ALA A 137 12.96 6.51 -37.00
C ALA A 137 13.62 7.89 -37.03
N VAL A 138 13.50 8.59 -38.16
CA VAL A 138 13.84 10.01 -38.22
C VAL A 138 12.67 10.80 -37.65
N VAL A 139 12.87 11.38 -36.47
CA VAL A 139 11.85 12.16 -35.76
C VAL A 139 12.33 13.60 -35.68
N ASP A 140 11.56 14.52 -36.28
CA ASP A 140 11.91 15.93 -36.39
C ASP A 140 10.82 16.85 -35.81
N GLY A 141 11.23 18.07 -35.45
CA GLY A 141 10.32 19.14 -35.03
C GLY A 141 9.46 18.75 -33.82
N TYR A 142 8.13 18.80 -33.99
CA TYR A 142 7.17 18.53 -32.91
C TYR A 142 7.18 17.07 -32.43
N GLY A 143 7.64 16.11 -33.25
CA GLY A 143 7.71 14.70 -32.87
C GLY A 143 8.70 14.45 -31.73
N LEU A 144 9.80 15.21 -31.67
CA LEU A 144 10.78 15.12 -30.59
C LEU A 144 10.15 15.48 -29.24
N VAL A 145 9.30 16.50 -29.20
CA VAL A 145 8.57 16.90 -27.99
C VAL A 145 7.69 15.75 -27.49
N LEU A 146 7.01 15.03 -28.39
CA LEU A 146 6.17 13.91 -28.01
C LEU A 146 6.98 12.71 -27.47
N VAL A 147 8.13 12.41 -28.08
CA VAL A 147 9.04 11.39 -27.56
C VAL A 147 9.59 11.76 -26.18
N GLU A 148 9.89 13.04 -25.94
CA GLU A 148 10.29 13.53 -24.61
C GLU A 148 9.16 13.41 -23.57
N ILE A 149 7.89 13.58 -23.97
CA ILE A 149 6.75 13.31 -23.08
C ILE A 149 6.73 11.83 -22.68
N TYR A 150 7.07 10.91 -23.59
CA TYR A 150 7.17 9.47 -23.27
C TYR A 150 8.31 9.14 -22.30
N ASN A 151 9.37 9.94 -22.25
CA ASN A 151 10.43 9.81 -21.26
C ASN A 151 9.95 10.05 -19.81
N LEU A 152 8.77 10.63 -19.63
CA LEU A 152 8.18 10.87 -18.31
C LEU A 152 7.43 9.66 -17.73
N LEU A 153 7.23 8.57 -18.51
CA LEU A 153 6.45 7.41 -18.05
C LEU A 153 7.04 6.69 -16.80
N PRO A 154 8.36 6.52 -16.64
CA PRO A 154 8.92 6.00 -15.39
C PRO A 154 8.58 6.87 -14.17
N PHE A 155 8.50 8.20 -14.33
CA PHE A 155 8.08 9.11 -13.27
C PHE A 155 6.61 8.94 -12.92
N LEU A 156 5.75 8.73 -13.93
CA LEU A 156 4.33 8.44 -13.70
C LEU A 156 4.14 7.18 -12.85
N VAL A 157 4.93 6.13 -13.09
CA VAL A 157 4.88 4.88 -12.31
C VAL A 157 5.32 5.12 -10.87
N VAL A 158 6.43 5.83 -10.64
CA VAL A 158 6.90 6.16 -9.29
C VAL A 158 5.91 7.07 -8.57
N ALA A 159 5.37 8.10 -9.23
CA ALA A 159 4.33 8.96 -8.69
C ALA A 159 3.09 8.16 -8.29
N GLY A 160 2.72 7.16 -9.08
CA GLY A 160 1.60 6.26 -8.82
C GLY A 160 1.73 5.47 -7.51
N LEU A 161 2.96 5.24 -7.01
CA LEU A 161 3.19 4.53 -5.73
C LEU A 161 2.53 5.23 -4.54
N ALA A 162 2.48 6.57 -4.54
CA ALA A 162 1.85 7.36 -3.48
C ALA A 162 0.35 7.05 -3.32
N ILE A 163 -0.26 6.47 -4.35
CA ILE A 163 -1.68 6.13 -4.37
C ILE A 163 -1.93 4.78 -3.73
N PHE A 164 -0.93 3.95 -3.44
CA PHE A 164 -1.12 2.60 -2.90
C PHE A 164 -0.54 2.50 -1.48
N PRO A 165 -1.21 1.77 -0.56
CA PRO A 165 -0.69 1.53 0.77
C PRO A 165 0.42 0.47 0.73
N LEU A 166 1.55 0.79 0.10
CA LEU A 166 2.67 -0.12 -0.09
C LEU A 166 3.64 -0.07 1.08
N THR A 167 4.35 -1.17 1.31
CA THR A 167 5.46 -1.15 2.25
C THR A 167 6.64 -0.40 1.65
N VAL A 168 7.59 -0.01 2.49
CA VAL A 168 8.83 0.63 2.05
C VAL A 168 9.56 -0.26 1.05
N VAL A 169 9.70 -1.56 1.34
CA VAL A 169 10.41 -2.51 0.47
C VAL A 169 9.73 -2.66 -0.89
N GLU A 170 8.40 -2.78 -0.93
CA GLU A 170 7.66 -2.88 -2.20
C GLU A 170 7.81 -1.63 -3.05
N SER A 171 7.70 -0.46 -2.42
CA SER A 171 7.86 0.83 -3.09
C SER A 171 9.29 0.98 -3.63
N MET A 172 10.30 0.61 -2.85
CA MET A 172 11.71 0.64 -3.28
C MET A 172 11.98 -0.34 -4.42
N MET A 173 11.40 -1.54 -4.41
CA MET A 173 11.55 -2.50 -5.51
C MET A 173 10.96 -1.94 -6.82
N ILE A 174 9.74 -1.39 -6.79
CA ILE A 174 9.12 -0.81 -7.99
C ILE A 174 9.89 0.44 -8.45
N GLY A 175 10.35 1.28 -7.52
CA GLY A 175 11.19 2.45 -7.82
C GLY A 175 12.52 2.07 -8.48
N LEU A 176 13.19 1.04 -7.96
CA LEU A 176 14.43 0.52 -8.54
C LEU A 176 14.21 -0.04 -9.95
N VAL A 177 13.14 -0.82 -10.15
CA VAL A 177 12.76 -1.31 -11.48
C VAL A 177 12.52 -0.14 -12.44
N SER A 178 11.84 0.91 -11.99
CA SER A 178 11.57 2.10 -12.81
C SER A 178 12.86 2.83 -13.20
N LEU A 179 13.82 2.97 -12.28
CA LEU A 179 15.13 3.57 -12.55
C LEU A 179 15.97 2.73 -13.52
N LEU A 180 15.99 1.41 -13.32
CA LEU A 180 16.70 0.48 -14.22
C LEU A 180 16.10 0.50 -15.63
N VAL A 181 14.77 0.45 -15.74
CA VAL A 181 14.06 0.55 -17.01
C VAL A 181 14.37 1.89 -17.69
N MET A 182 14.36 2.99 -16.95
CA MET A 182 14.71 4.31 -17.50
C MET A 182 16.12 4.31 -18.08
N GLY A 183 17.11 3.78 -17.35
CA GLY A 183 18.49 3.65 -17.81
C GLY A 183 18.64 2.75 -19.05
N LEU A 184 17.94 1.60 -19.09
CA LEU A 184 17.90 0.73 -20.26
C LEU A 184 17.29 1.43 -21.48
N GLY A 185 16.19 2.18 -21.29
CA GLY A 185 15.58 2.94 -22.38
C GLY A 185 16.53 3.99 -22.98
N GLN A 186 17.34 4.64 -22.13
CA GLN A 186 18.38 5.57 -22.61
C GLN A 186 19.46 4.85 -23.44
N GLN A 187 19.88 3.65 -23.07
CA GLN A 187 20.84 2.87 -23.86
C GLN A 187 20.28 2.40 -25.20
N ILE A 188 18.96 2.19 -25.28
CA ILE A 188 18.28 1.80 -26.52
C ILE A 188 18.07 3.01 -27.44
N SER A 189 17.89 4.20 -26.87
CA SER A 189 17.67 5.43 -27.62
C SER A 189 18.90 5.79 -28.48
N ALA A 190 18.65 6.31 -29.68
CA ALA A 190 19.71 6.73 -30.60
C ALA A 190 20.55 7.90 -30.04
N ASN A 191 19.96 8.70 -29.13
CA ASN A 191 20.57 9.89 -28.57
C ASN A 191 20.87 9.71 -27.08
N TYR A 192 21.81 8.81 -26.75
CA TYR A 192 22.24 8.67 -25.35
C TYR A 192 22.96 9.93 -24.87
N HIS A 193 22.35 10.60 -23.91
CA HIS A 193 22.87 11.82 -23.31
C HIS A 193 22.98 11.65 -21.80
N LEU A 194 24.18 11.31 -21.30
CA LEU A 194 24.46 11.17 -19.87
C LEU A 194 24.02 12.43 -19.08
N HIS A 195 24.18 13.61 -19.68
CA HIS A 195 23.80 14.89 -19.11
C HIS A 195 22.28 15.09 -18.98
N ALA A 196 21.47 14.38 -19.76
CA ALA A 196 20.01 14.35 -19.62
C ALA A 196 19.55 13.25 -18.64
N PHE A 197 20.24 12.10 -18.65
CA PHE A 197 19.91 10.98 -17.77
C PHE A 197 20.15 11.28 -16.29
N LEU A 198 21.30 11.84 -15.92
CA LEU A 198 21.65 12.06 -14.50
C LEU A 198 20.66 12.97 -13.77
N PRO A 199 20.25 14.14 -14.31
CA PRO A 199 19.21 14.96 -13.69
C PRO A 199 17.86 14.25 -13.59
N ALA A 200 17.46 13.51 -14.63
CA ALA A 200 16.23 12.74 -14.61
C ALA A 200 16.24 11.65 -13.52
N ALA A 201 17.35 10.91 -13.41
CA ALA A 201 17.54 9.88 -12.37
C ALA A 201 17.52 10.48 -10.97
N TRP A 202 18.13 11.65 -10.79
CA TRP A 202 18.08 12.39 -9.54
C TRP A 202 16.65 12.81 -9.16
N ILE A 203 15.89 13.40 -10.09
CA ILE A 203 14.49 13.78 -9.84
C ILE A 203 13.64 12.54 -9.53
N LEU A 204 13.85 11.44 -10.26
CA LEU A 204 13.12 10.18 -10.03
C LEU A 204 13.42 9.62 -8.64
N PHE A 205 14.68 9.72 -8.18
CA PHE A 205 15.08 9.34 -6.82
C PHE A 205 14.41 10.20 -5.76
N LEU A 206 14.39 11.53 -5.94
CA LEU A 206 13.71 12.44 -5.01
C LEU A 206 12.20 12.16 -4.97
N LEU A 207 11.57 11.95 -6.13
CA LEU A 207 10.18 11.57 -6.24
C LEU A 207 9.90 10.24 -5.51
N LEU A 208 10.78 9.25 -5.68
CA LEU A 208 10.67 7.96 -4.99
C LEU A 208 10.70 8.13 -3.47
N CYS A 209 11.60 8.96 -2.92
CA CYS A 209 11.65 9.24 -1.49
C CYS A 209 10.31 9.81 -0.98
N VAL A 210 9.72 10.77 -1.69
CA VAL A 210 8.42 11.37 -1.34
C VAL A 210 7.30 10.34 -1.45
N CYS A 211 7.28 9.53 -2.51
CA CYS A 211 6.24 8.52 -2.71
C CYS A 211 6.33 7.37 -1.69
N VAL A 212 7.54 6.93 -1.32
CA VAL A 212 7.77 5.94 -0.26
C VAL A 212 7.27 6.47 1.08
N MET A 213 7.58 7.74 1.40
CA MET A 213 7.09 8.42 2.60
C MET A 213 5.55 8.44 2.61
N SER A 214 4.93 8.88 1.51
CA SER A 214 3.46 8.94 1.36
C SER A 214 2.79 7.57 1.51
N ALA A 215 3.32 6.54 0.85
CA ALA A 215 2.83 5.17 0.94
C ALA A 215 2.95 4.62 2.37
N ALA A 216 4.08 4.88 3.04
CA ALA A 216 4.31 4.48 4.42
C ALA A 216 3.36 5.20 5.40
N THR A 217 3.12 6.51 5.23
CA THR A 217 2.15 7.25 6.04
C THR A 217 0.74 6.71 5.85
N GLN A 218 0.34 6.38 4.61
CA GLN A 218 -0.97 5.79 4.34
C GLN A 218 -1.12 4.40 4.96
N LEU A 219 -0.09 3.56 4.86
CA LEU A 219 -0.06 2.24 5.48
C LEU A 219 -0.16 2.36 7.00
N ASN A 220 0.55 3.33 7.59
CA ASN A 220 0.51 3.59 9.03
C ASN A 220 -0.87 4.12 9.49
N TYR A 221 -1.50 5.01 8.73
CA TYR A 221 -2.86 5.46 9.01
C TYR A 221 -3.83 4.27 8.99
N MET A 222 -3.71 3.40 7.99
CA MET A 222 -4.52 2.19 7.90
C MET A 222 -4.27 1.22 9.07
N THR A 223 -3.02 1.00 9.48
CA THR A 223 -2.70 0.13 10.62
C THR A 223 -3.22 0.70 11.94
N SER A 224 -3.11 2.01 12.15
CA SER A 224 -3.61 2.69 13.35
C SER A 224 -5.14 2.64 13.46
N LEU A 225 -5.86 2.83 12.35
CA LEU A 225 -7.31 2.67 12.30
C LEU A 225 -7.72 1.24 12.67
N MET A 226 -7.05 0.23 12.10
CA MET A 226 -7.35 -1.16 12.44
C MET A 226 -7.02 -1.50 13.88
N ARG A 227 -5.93 -0.95 14.43
CA ARG A 227 -5.60 -1.14 15.85
C ARG A 227 -6.72 -0.60 16.76
N ARG A 228 -7.35 0.52 16.41
CA ARG A 228 -8.49 1.08 17.14
C ARG A 228 -9.77 0.25 17.00
N VAL A 229 -9.98 -0.42 15.87
CA VAL A 229 -11.11 -1.34 15.67
C VAL A 229 -10.88 -2.68 16.40
N ASN A 230 -9.62 -3.01 16.68
CA ASN A 230 -9.25 -4.29 17.26
C ASN A 230 -9.28 -4.34 18.80
N ILE A 231 -9.32 -3.18 19.45
CA ILE A 231 -9.41 -3.05 20.92
C ILE A 231 -10.72 -2.36 21.27
N ASP A 232 -11.46 -2.97 22.19
CA ASP A 232 -12.67 -2.38 22.74
C ASP A 232 -12.31 -1.13 23.57
N PRO A 233 -12.77 0.07 23.19
CA PRO A 233 -12.33 1.31 23.82
C PRO A 233 -12.80 1.44 25.28
N LEU A 234 -13.86 0.71 25.66
CA LEU A 234 -14.36 0.73 27.03
C LEU A 234 -13.47 -0.10 27.96
N THR A 235 -13.12 -1.32 27.56
CA THR A 235 -12.47 -2.30 28.45
C THR A 235 -10.98 -2.52 28.18
N GLY A 236 -10.48 -2.13 27.01
CA GLY A 236 -9.13 -2.47 26.57
C GLY A 236 -8.94 -3.94 26.16
N ALA A 237 -9.99 -4.77 26.19
CA ALA A 237 -9.96 -6.13 25.65
C ALA A 237 -9.96 -6.14 24.11
N PHE A 238 -9.63 -7.28 23.50
CA PHE A 238 -9.80 -7.43 22.05
C PHE A 238 -11.28 -7.38 21.68
N THR A 239 -11.62 -6.76 20.55
CA THR A 239 -12.98 -6.82 20.04
C THR A 239 -13.30 -8.22 19.54
N ARG A 240 -14.60 -8.57 19.48
CA ARG A 240 -15.07 -9.83 18.89
C ARG A 240 -14.38 -10.18 17.57
N GLN A 241 -14.20 -9.18 16.71
CA GLN A 241 -13.56 -9.34 15.41
C GLN A 241 -12.10 -9.79 15.53
N SER A 242 -11.31 -9.12 16.37
CA SER A 242 -9.91 -9.53 16.60
C SER A 242 -9.80 -10.85 17.34
N GLY A 243 -10.75 -11.14 18.24
CA GLY A 243 -10.82 -12.44 18.90
C GLY A 243 -11.01 -13.60 17.93
N GLN A 244 -11.83 -13.43 16.89
CA GLN A 244 -11.97 -14.45 15.84
C GLN A 244 -10.65 -14.71 15.12
N GLU A 245 -9.90 -13.67 14.77
CA GLU A 245 -8.59 -13.81 14.12
C GLU A 245 -7.56 -14.49 15.02
N LEU A 246 -7.55 -14.15 16.32
CA LEU A 246 -6.71 -14.83 17.30
C LEU A 246 -7.07 -16.30 17.38
N ILE A 247 -8.36 -16.63 17.45
CA ILE A 247 -8.82 -18.02 17.47
C ILE A 247 -8.33 -18.78 16.24
N ASP A 248 -8.51 -18.25 15.03
CA ASP A 248 -8.08 -18.89 13.79
C ASP A 248 -6.55 -19.11 13.76
N LEU A 249 -5.78 -18.10 14.13
CA LEU A 249 -4.31 -18.15 14.14
C LEU A 249 -3.80 -19.18 15.16
N TYR A 250 -4.27 -19.11 16.40
CA TYR A 250 -3.80 -19.99 17.47
C TYR A 250 -4.29 -21.42 17.31
N PHE A 251 -5.46 -21.63 16.69
CA PHE A 251 -5.91 -22.97 16.33
C PHE A 251 -4.94 -23.64 15.33
N LEU A 252 -4.53 -22.93 14.28
CA LEU A 252 -3.55 -23.45 13.31
C LEU A 252 -2.19 -23.74 13.96
N LEU A 253 -1.69 -22.83 14.79
CA LEU A 253 -0.42 -23.01 15.51
C LEU A 253 -0.49 -24.19 16.48
N ALA A 254 -1.60 -24.36 17.19
CA ALA A 254 -1.82 -25.47 18.11
C ALA A 254 -1.86 -26.81 17.38
N MET A 255 -2.50 -26.87 16.20
CA MET A 255 -2.49 -28.06 15.35
C MET A 255 -1.07 -28.41 14.88
N GLU A 256 -0.30 -27.42 14.41
CA GLU A 256 1.07 -27.63 13.92
C GLU A 256 2.01 -28.10 15.05
N GLN A 257 1.89 -27.51 16.23
CA GLN A 257 2.75 -27.81 17.39
C GLN A 257 2.23 -28.96 18.25
N GLN A 258 1.08 -29.56 17.90
CA GLN A 258 0.37 -30.56 18.71
C GLN A 258 0.19 -30.13 20.17
N ARG A 259 -0.17 -28.86 20.38
CA ARG A 259 -0.39 -28.28 21.71
C ARG A 259 -1.88 -28.11 22.00
N PRO A 260 -2.30 -28.25 23.27
CA PRO A 260 -3.68 -27.97 23.64
C PRO A 260 -4.01 -26.49 23.45
N PHE A 261 -5.18 -26.21 22.87
CA PHE A 261 -5.75 -24.88 22.70
C PHE A 261 -7.14 -24.85 23.32
N THR A 262 -7.40 -23.88 24.18
CA THR A 262 -8.66 -23.77 24.94
C THR A 262 -9.30 -22.41 24.66
N ILE A 263 -10.61 -22.43 24.42
CA ILE A 263 -11.43 -21.22 24.34
C ILE A 263 -12.42 -21.28 25.49
N MET A 264 -12.52 -20.19 26.25
CA MET A 264 -13.51 -20.03 27.32
C MET A 264 -14.47 -18.89 26.98
N PHE A 265 -15.76 -19.18 26.96
CA PHE A 265 -16.80 -18.16 26.91
C PHE A 265 -17.24 -17.82 28.33
N LEU A 266 -17.21 -16.54 28.65
CA LEU A 266 -17.59 -15.99 29.95
C LEU A 266 -18.77 -15.04 29.73
N ASP A 267 -19.82 -15.20 30.54
CA ASP A 267 -20.94 -14.26 30.62
C ASP A 267 -20.99 -13.70 32.05
N LEU A 268 -21.34 -12.41 32.18
CA LEU A 268 -21.45 -11.77 33.49
C LEU A 268 -22.86 -11.95 34.02
N ASP A 269 -23.00 -12.79 35.03
CA ASP A 269 -24.28 -13.04 35.68
C ASP A 269 -24.91 -11.74 36.22
N HIS A 270 -26.21 -11.60 36.01
CA HIS A 270 -27.01 -10.47 36.48
C HIS A 270 -26.54 -9.08 36.01
N PHE A 271 -25.70 -8.99 34.97
CA PHE A 271 -25.16 -7.70 34.49
C PHE A 271 -26.26 -6.69 34.12
N LYS A 272 -27.38 -7.15 33.57
CA LYS A 272 -28.53 -6.29 33.26
C LYS A 272 -29.10 -5.60 34.53
N GLN A 273 -29.15 -6.31 35.67
CA GLN A 273 -29.66 -5.73 36.92
C GLN A 273 -28.76 -4.60 37.44
N ILE A 274 -27.45 -4.65 37.16
CA ILE A 274 -26.53 -3.56 37.49
C ILE A 274 -26.86 -2.32 36.66
N ASN A 275 -27.09 -2.49 35.35
CA ASN A 275 -27.52 -1.37 34.49
C ASN A 275 -28.87 -0.80 34.93
N ASP A 276 -29.84 -1.66 35.23
CA ASP A 276 -31.21 -1.25 35.56
C ASP A 276 -31.27 -0.51 36.92
N ASN A 277 -30.48 -0.93 37.92
CA ASN A 277 -30.52 -0.36 39.26
C ASN A 277 -29.53 0.80 39.50
N CYS A 278 -28.38 0.79 38.81
CA CYS A 278 -27.27 1.71 39.08
C CYS A 278 -26.90 2.57 37.85
N GLY A 279 -27.57 2.40 36.72
CA GLY A 279 -27.31 3.11 35.48
C GLY A 279 -26.16 2.55 34.65
N HIS A 280 -26.07 3.00 33.41
CA HIS A 280 -25.09 2.50 32.43
C HIS A 280 -23.63 2.77 32.82
N ASP A 281 -23.33 3.90 33.45
CA ASP A 281 -21.97 4.22 33.88
C ASP A 281 -21.45 3.22 34.92
N ALA A 282 -22.32 2.73 35.81
CA ALA A 282 -21.99 1.69 36.79
C ALA A 282 -21.77 0.33 36.12
N GLY A 283 -22.57 0.00 35.11
CA GLY A 283 -22.34 -1.20 34.28
C GLY A 283 -21.01 -1.15 33.52
N ASP A 284 -20.68 0.00 32.94
CA ASP A 284 -19.41 0.23 32.26
C ASP A 284 -18.21 0.09 33.21
N ALA A 285 -18.32 0.61 34.43
CA ALA A 285 -17.31 0.43 35.48
C ALA A 285 -17.17 -1.03 35.91
N ALA A 286 -18.28 -1.76 36.07
CA ALA A 286 -18.26 -3.19 36.38
C ALA A 286 -17.59 -3.99 35.26
N LEU A 287 -17.89 -3.67 34.00
CA LEU A 287 -17.30 -4.34 32.83
C LEU A 287 -15.78 -4.11 32.75
N LYS A 288 -15.34 -2.86 32.96
CA LYS A 288 -13.91 -2.51 33.05
C LYS A 288 -13.19 -3.28 34.16
N SER A 289 -13.81 -3.34 35.34
CA SER A 289 -13.25 -4.05 36.50
C SER A 289 -13.13 -5.55 36.22
N ALA A 290 -14.16 -6.17 35.64
CA ALA A 290 -14.15 -7.59 35.28
C ALA A 290 -13.04 -7.92 34.28
N VAL A 291 -12.90 -7.13 33.21
CA VAL A 291 -11.83 -7.34 32.21
C VAL A 291 -10.45 -7.14 32.83
N ALA A 292 -10.25 -6.08 33.63
CA ALA A 292 -8.98 -5.85 34.31
C ALA A 292 -8.61 -7.00 35.26
N HIS A 293 -9.61 -7.54 35.99
CA HIS A 293 -9.42 -8.68 36.87
C HIS A 293 -9.08 -9.96 36.11
N LEU A 294 -9.72 -10.22 34.96
CA LEU A 294 -9.36 -11.34 34.09
C LEU A 294 -7.92 -11.19 33.61
N GLN A 295 -7.57 -10.02 33.05
CA GLN A 295 -6.22 -9.76 32.53
C GLN A 295 -5.13 -9.91 33.59
N SER A 296 -5.39 -9.58 34.86
CA SER A 296 -4.38 -9.74 35.93
C SER A 296 -4.11 -11.21 36.32
N HIS A 297 -4.98 -12.14 35.94
CA HIS A 297 -4.82 -13.57 36.22
C HIS A 297 -4.39 -14.39 35.01
N LEU A 298 -4.32 -13.76 33.84
CA LEU A 298 -3.93 -14.40 32.59
C LEU A 298 -2.42 -14.38 32.40
N ARG A 299 -1.92 -15.42 31.72
CA ARG A 299 -0.51 -15.47 31.32
C ARG A 299 -0.28 -14.54 30.14
N ARG A 300 0.99 -14.30 29.83
CA ARG A 300 1.41 -13.42 28.74
C ARG A 300 0.82 -13.80 27.37
N ASP A 301 0.53 -15.07 27.16
CA ASP A 301 0.05 -15.62 25.88
C ASP A 301 -1.47 -15.91 25.88
N ASP A 302 -2.19 -15.51 26.94
CA ASP A 302 -3.65 -15.63 27.00
C ASP A 302 -4.30 -14.29 26.63
N TYR A 303 -5.48 -14.36 25.99
CA TYR A 303 -6.15 -13.18 25.44
C TYR A 303 -7.60 -13.05 25.94
N VAL A 304 -7.99 -11.84 26.35
CA VAL A 304 -9.39 -11.50 26.65
C VAL A 304 -10.04 -10.86 25.43
N VAL A 305 -11.20 -11.38 25.04
CA VAL A 305 -12.00 -10.87 23.93
C VAL A 305 -13.38 -10.47 24.44
N ARG A 306 -13.81 -9.24 24.18
CA ARG A 306 -15.20 -8.81 24.38
C ARG A 306 -16.06 -9.30 23.22
N TRP A 307 -16.81 -10.37 23.44
CA TRP A 307 -17.61 -11.03 22.39
C TRP A 307 -19.02 -10.44 22.21
N GLY A 308 -19.68 -10.04 23.30
CA GLY A 308 -21.05 -9.51 23.29
C GLY A 308 -21.15 -8.02 22.96
N ARG A 309 -22.26 -7.61 22.35
CA ARG A 309 -22.71 -6.20 22.39
C ARG A 309 -23.53 -6.02 23.66
N SER A 310 -23.31 -4.94 24.41
CA SER A 310 -24.31 -4.54 25.41
C SER A 310 -25.61 -4.33 24.65
N PHE A 311 -26.62 -5.14 24.96
CA PHE A 311 -27.97 -4.92 24.46
C PHE A 311 -28.41 -3.54 24.96
N TYR A 312 -28.62 -2.61 24.02
CA TYR A 312 -29.48 -1.45 24.23
C TYR A 312 -30.93 -1.92 24.04
#